data_AF-A0A8C7AVA2-F1
#
_entry.id   AF-A0A8C7AVA2-F1
#
_cell.length_a   1.000
_cell.length_b   1.000
_cell.length_c   1.000
_cell.angle_alpha   90.00
_cell.angle_beta   90.00
_cell.angle_gamma   90.00
#
_symmetry.space_group_name_H-M   'P 1'
#
loop_
_entity.id
_entity.type
_entity.pdbx_description
1 polymer ?
#
loop_
_entity_poly.entity_id
_entity_poly.type
_entity_poly.pdbx_seq_one_letter_code
_entity_poly.pdbx_strand_id
1 'polypeptide(L)'
;MPHFANTLLRNIITRNSFDNIRRKQCLQYLKTLRTLQYDGFKTVYFGETDIAESLITGEDLSDGYFVQTPTWCIVHAGGRHGWVPWKYQMFLRDELCIKQEDSLFFEFCDVVKKTYGKCAIVVKERRQQDKMRPKEDEEPEVQVHAPSVINLTSIVCCPEVAKSYGHELLSLPSPYNYLNPLDSAWSSLKWFIINNRKEFCFHYIDSVYSYQYILLSDLISKGIERINLSKWKTITNKVRRWENYYLGTFS
;
A
#
# COMPACT_ATOMS: atom_id res chain seq x y z
N MET A 1 34.44 -23.34 15.64
CA MET A 1 34.39 -22.13 14.79
C MET A 1 32.95 -21.61 14.73
N PRO A 2 32.62 -20.51 15.42
CA PRO A 2 31.42 -19.73 15.06
C PRO A 2 31.61 -18.21 15.19
N HIS A 3 32.81 -17.65 14.91
CA HIS A 3 33.06 -16.21 15.03
C HIS A 3 33.18 -15.44 13.71
N PHE A 4 33.11 -16.11 12.56
CA PHE A 4 33.32 -15.46 11.25
C PHE A 4 32.05 -14.99 10.53
N ALA A 5 30.85 -15.42 10.95
CA ALA A 5 29.59 -14.99 10.31
C ALA A 5 29.09 -13.62 10.80
N ASN A 6 29.53 -13.16 11.98
CA ASN A 6 28.99 -11.96 12.63
C ASN A 6 29.59 -10.65 12.10
N THR A 7 30.79 -10.70 11.51
CA THR A 7 31.48 -9.51 10.97
C THR A 7 31.07 -9.18 9.54
N LEU A 8 30.72 -10.18 8.73
CA LEU A 8 30.26 -9.96 7.35
C LEU A 8 28.87 -9.29 7.30
N LEU A 9 27.98 -9.59 8.25
CA LEU A 9 26.69 -8.90 8.37
C LEU A 9 26.83 -7.48 8.96
N ARG A 10 27.87 -7.21 9.75
CA ARG A 10 28.13 -5.89 10.32
C ARG A 10 28.75 -4.92 9.31
N ASN A 11 29.50 -5.43 8.34
CA ASN A 11 30.27 -4.62 7.39
C ASN A 11 29.51 -4.29 6.08
N ILE A 12 28.32 -4.84 5.84
CA ILE A 12 27.41 -4.37 4.76
C ILE A 12 26.63 -3.12 5.21
N ILE A 13 26.70 -2.77 6.51
CA ILE A 13 26.23 -1.51 7.08
C ILE A 13 27.33 -0.44 6.95
N THR A 14 27.98 -0.37 5.80
CA THR A 14 28.77 0.81 5.40
C THR A 14 27.80 1.93 5.03
N ARG A 15 27.38 2.68 6.04
CA ARG A 15 27.47 4.15 6.12
C ARG A 15 27.43 4.91 4.77
N ASN A 16 26.42 4.67 3.94
CA ASN A 16 26.24 5.38 2.67
C ASN A 16 25.57 6.74 2.91
N SER A 17 25.99 7.79 2.21
CA SER A 17 25.31 9.10 2.20
C SER A 17 23.82 8.99 1.84
N PHE A 18 23.51 8.04 0.95
CA PHE A 18 22.15 7.63 0.59
C PHE A 18 21.31 7.14 1.77
N ASP A 19 21.92 6.48 2.74
CA ASP A 19 21.26 6.03 3.97
C ASP A 19 20.94 7.24 4.87
N ASN A 20 21.83 8.23 4.91
CA ASN A 20 21.60 9.46 5.70
C ASN A 20 20.46 10.31 5.12
N ILE A 21 20.39 10.46 3.79
CA ILE A 21 19.29 11.20 3.13
C ILE A 21 17.94 10.51 3.38
N ARG A 22 17.86 9.19 3.17
CA ARG A 22 16.63 8.41 3.39
C ARG A 22 16.19 8.42 4.86
N ARG A 23 17.15 8.33 5.80
CA ARG A 23 16.87 8.50 7.23
C ARG A 23 16.32 9.88 7.54
N LYS A 24 16.92 10.95 6.99
CA LYS A 24 16.43 12.33 7.16
C LYS A 24 15.01 12.49 6.62
N GLN A 25 14.71 11.93 5.44
CA GLN A 25 13.36 11.92 4.86
C GLN A 25 12.36 11.16 5.75
N CYS A 26 12.74 9.99 6.26
CA CYS A 26 11.91 9.24 7.20
C CYS A 26 11.62 10.03 8.48
N LEU A 27 12.63 10.67 9.05
CA LEU A 27 12.46 11.50 10.25
C LEU A 27 11.58 12.71 9.99
N GLN A 28 11.77 13.38 8.85
CA GLN A 28 10.95 14.50 8.45
C GLN A 28 9.48 14.07 8.28
N TYR A 29 9.24 12.93 7.63
CA TYR A 29 7.92 12.33 7.52
C TYR A 29 7.30 12.05 8.89
N LEU A 30 8.03 11.37 9.79
CA LEU A 30 7.53 11.03 11.13
C LEU A 30 7.26 12.25 11.99
N LYS A 31 8.14 13.27 11.95
CA LYS A 31 7.94 14.54 12.64
C LYS A 31 6.71 15.26 12.10
N THR A 32 6.56 15.34 10.78
CA THR A 32 5.39 15.96 10.13
C THR A 32 4.10 15.23 10.53
N LEU A 33 4.09 13.90 10.47
CA LEU A 33 2.95 13.08 10.88
C LEU A 33 2.59 13.31 12.36
N ARG A 34 3.59 13.38 13.25
CA ARG A 34 3.36 13.67 14.67
C ARG A 34 2.82 15.08 14.89
N THR A 35 3.35 16.09 14.20
CA THR A 35 2.82 17.47 14.25
C THR A 35 1.36 17.51 13.85
N LEU A 36 0.99 16.91 12.71
CA LEU A 36 -0.41 16.84 12.27
C LEU A 36 -1.30 16.12 13.30
N GLN A 37 -0.80 15.04 13.91
CA GLN A 37 -1.53 14.34 14.98
C GLN A 37 -1.74 15.24 16.21
N TYR A 38 -0.74 16.03 16.61
CA TYR A 38 -0.88 17.02 17.69
C TYR A 38 -1.87 18.13 17.34
N ASP A 39 -1.88 18.57 16.08
CA ASP A 39 -2.85 19.54 15.55
C ASP A 39 -4.27 18.94 15.44
N GLY A 40 -4.45 17.65 15.74
CA GLY A 40 -5.74 16.98 15.82
C GLY A 40 -6.16 16.24 14.54
N PHE A 41 -5.29 16.13 13.54
CA PHE A 41 -5.54 15.33 12.34
C PHE A 41 -5.56 13.84 12.68
N LYS A 42 -6.57 13.13 12.16
CA LYS A 42 -6.61 11.66 12.25
C LYS A 42 -5.78 11.04 11.12
N THR A 43 -4.94 10.07 11.44
CA THR A 43 -4.16 9.37 10.41
C THR A 43 -5.03 8.34 9.70
N VAL A 44 -5.06 8.42 8.37
CA VAL A 44 -5.69 7.44 7.48
C VAL A 44 -4.63 7.01 6.47
N TYR A 45 -4.41 5.71 6.35
CA TYR A 45 -3.52 5.15 5.33
C TYR A 45 -4.37 4.78 4.13
N PHE A 46 -4.02 5.28 2.95
CA PHE A 46 -4.70 5.01 1.69
C PHE A 46 -3.73 4.31 0.74
N GLY A 47 -4.19 3.28 0.04
CA GLY A 47 -3.34 2.57 -0.88
C GLY A 47 -4.00 1.39 -1.55
N GLU A 48 -3.22 0.77 -2.42
CA GLU A 48 -3.65 -0.31 -3.29
C GLU A 48 -2.83 -1.58 -3.10
N THR A 49 -3.36 -2.70 -3.55
CA THR A 49 -2.63 -3.97 -3.67
C THR A 49 -3.07 -4.74 -4.90
N ASP A 50 -2.10 -5.39 -5.52
CA ASP A 50 -2.31 -6.21 -6.71
C ASP A 50 -2.45 -7.69 -6.34
N ILE A 51 -3.42 -8.36 -6.95
CA ILE A 51 -3.75 -9.77 -6.80
C ILE A 51 -3.75 -10.38 -8.20
N ALA A 52 -2.70 -11.13 -8.50
CA ALA A 52 -2.62 -11.88 -9.75
C ALA A 52 -3.73 -12.93 -9.82
N GLU A 53 -4.26 -13.16 -11.01
CA GLU A 53 -5.24 -14.22 -11.26
C GLU A 53 -4.75 -15.59 -10.80
N SER A 54 -3.46 -15.91 -11.01
CA SER A 54 -2.85 -17.16 -10.53
C SER A 54 -2.94 -17.35 -9.00
N LEU A 55 -2.97 -16.27 -8.21
CA LEU A 55 -3.19 -16.35 -6.78
C LEU A 55 -4.62 -16.80 -6.43
N ILE A 56 -5.58 -16.40 -7.28
CA ILE A 56 -7.01 -16.65 -7.12
C ILE A 56 -7.35 -18.06 -7.62
N THR A 57 -6.87 -18.43 -8.82
CA THR A 57 -7.12 -19.74 -9.43
C THR A 57 -6.26 -20.83 -8.77
N GLY A 58 -5.05 -20.47 -8.34
CA GLY A 58 -4.07 -21.40 -7.82
C GLY A 58 -3.36 -22.23 -8.90
N GLU A 59 -3.42 -21.77 -10.15
CA GLU A 59 -2.70 -22.36 -11.28
C GLU A 59 -1.19 -22.09 -11.14
N ASP A 60 -0.39 -23.14 -11.39
CA ASP A 60 1.06 -23.06 -11.33
C ASP A 60 1.59 -22.61 -12.69
N LEU A 61 2.14 -21.40 -12.76
CA LEU A 61 2.66 -20.80 -14.00
C LEU A 61 4.05 -21.34 -14.38
N SER A 62 4.45 -22.50 -13.84
CA SER A 62 5.75 -23.13 -14.09
C SER A 62 5.95 -23.57 -15.54
N ASP A 63 4.89 -23.58 -16.34
CA ASP A 63 4.88 -24.10 -17.70
C ASP A 63 5.26 -23.03 -18.74
N GLY A 64 6.45 -22.44 -18.57
CA GLY A 64 7.30 -21.81 -19.62
C GLY A 64 6.77 -20.60 -20.43
N TYR A 65 5.47 -20.35 -20.46
CA TYR A 65 4.87 -19.24 -21.16
C TYR A 65 4.59 -18.12 -20.16
N PHE A 66 5.47 -17.12 -20.14
CA PHE A 66 5.25 -15.86 -19.43
C PHE A 66 4.13 -15.06 -20.11
N VAL A 67 2.90 -15.58 -20.09
CA VAL A 67 1.72 -14.77 -20.38
C VAL A 67 1.48 -13.92 -19.15
N GLN A 68 1.50 -12.60 -19.32
CA GLN A 68 1.20 -11.67 -18.24
C GLN A 68 -0.23 -11.91 -17.79
N THR A 69 -0.40 -12.54 -16.62
CA THR A 69 -1.73 -12.89 -16.12
C THR A 69 -2.48 -11.63 -15.71
N PRO A 70 -3.79 -11.54 -16.02
CA PRO A 70 -4.64 -10.47 -15.51
C PRO A 70 -4.45 -10.26 -14.01
N THR A 71 -4.39 -9.00 -13.60
CA THR A 71 -4.13 -8.64 -12.21
C THR A 71 -5.24 -7.76 -11.68
N TRP A 72 -5.86 -8.18 -10.59
CA TRP A 72 -6.87 -7.40 -9.90
C TRP A 72 -6.18 -6.43 -8.95
N CYS A 73 -6.45 -5.14 -9.11
CA CYS A 73 -6.05 -4.11 -8.17
C CYS A 73 -7.18 -3.83 -7.18
N ILE A 74 -6.89 -3.89 -5.89
CA ILE A 74 -7.79 -3.49 -4.83
C ILE A 74 -7.28 -2.20 -4.20
N VAL A 75 -8.17 -1.21 -4.07
CA VAL A 75 -7.88 0.07 -3.41
C VAL A 75 -8.76 0.22 -2.17
N HIS A 76 -8.15 0.54 -1.03
CA HIS A 76 -8.87 0.81 0.21
C HIS A 76 -8.05 1.68 1.17
N ALA A 77 -8.62 1.96 2.34
CA ALA A 77 -8.00 2.77 3.36
C ALA A 77 -8.24 2.23 4.77
N GLY A 78 -7.24 2.40 5.64
CA GLY A 78 -7.31 2.02 7.04
C GLY A 78 -7.01 3.21 7.96
N GLY A 79 -7.85 3.41 8.96
CA GLY A 79 -7.72 4.46 9.97
C GLY A 79 -7.37 3.91 11.35
N ARG A 80 -7.69 4.65 12.40
CA ARG A 80 -7.45 4.21 13.80
C ARG A 80 -8.23 2.96 14.20
N HIS A 81 -9.41 2.74 13.63
CA HIS A 81 -10.36 1.71 14.08
C HIS A 81 -10.48 0.51 13.12
N GLY A 82 -9.56 0.37 12.16
CA GLY A 82 -9.68 -0.62 11.10
C GLY A 82 -9.82 0.04 9.75
N TRP A 83 -10.41 -0.72 8.82
CA TRP A 83 -10.88 -0.20 7.54
C TRP A 83 -11.79 1.01 7.74
N VAL A 84 -11.60 2.03 6.91
CA VAL A 84 -12.51 3.19 6.90
C VAL A 84 -13.86 2.75 6.31
N PRO A 85 -14.99 3.41 6.65
CA PRO A 85 -16.31 3.09 6.12
C PRO A 85 -16.48 3.64 4.69
N TRP A 86 -15.54 3.29 3.80
CA TRP A 86 -15.56 3.56 2.38
C TRP A 86 -15.51 2.21 1.66
N LYS A 87 -16.36 2.00 0.65
CA LYS A 87 -16.36 0.73 -0.09
C LYS A 87 -15.02 0.59 -0.82
N TYR A 88 -14.34 -0.53 -0.63
CA TYR A 88 -13.12 -0.80 -1.38
C TYR A 88 -13.45 -0.83 -2.89
N GLN A 89 -12.51 -0.39 -3.70
CA GLN A 89 -12.64 -0.41 -5.16
C GLN A 89 -11.79 -1.55 -5.73
N MET A 90 -12.26 -2.16 -6.81
CA MET A 90 -11.58 -3.27 -7.47
C MET A 90 -11.55 -3.01 -8.98
N PHE A 91 -10.35 -3.04 -9.54
CA PHE A 91 -10.10 -2.80 -10.97
C PHE A 91 -9.38 -4.00 -11.57
N LEU A 92 -9.79 -4.43 -12.75
CA LEU A 92 -9.01 -5.38 -13.53
C LEU A 92 -7.93 -4.59 -14.29
N ARG A 93 -6.66 -4.90 -14.04
CA ARG A 93 -5.55 -4.41 -14.85
C ARG A 93 -5.31 -5.40 -15.98
N ASP A 94 -5.60 -4.94 -17.18
CA ASP A 94 -5.28 -5.58 -18.45
C ASP A 94 -4.52 -4.57 -19.32
N GLU A 95 -3.79 -5.02 -20.33
CA GLU A 95 -2.89 -4.23 -21.19
C GLU A 95 -3.59 -3.02 -21.87
N LEU A 96 -4.92 -3.00 -21.91
CA LEU A 96 -5.72 -2.09 -22.72
C LEU A 96 -6.33 -0.87 -21.97
N CYS A 97 -6.29 -0.79 -20.63
CA CYS A 97 -6.82 0.38 -19.92
C CYS A 97 -6.29 0.59 -18.49
N ILE A 98 -5.47 1.63 -18.29
CA ILE A 98 -5.22 2.23 -16.98
C ILE A 98 -5.91 3.60 -16.98
N LYS A 99 -7.24 3.63 -16.86
CA LYS A 99 -7.93 4.90 -16.61
C LYS A 99 -7.72 5.26 -15.14
N GLN A 100 -7.06 6.39 -14.90
CA GLN A 100 -7.02 7.00 -13.59
C GLN A 100 -8.37 7.63 -13.29
N GLU A 101 -9.02 7.20 -12.20
CA GLU A 101 -10.31 7.75 -11.79
C GLU A 101 -10.11 8.84 -10.74
N ASP A 102 -9.97 10.08 -11.19
CA ASP A 102 -9.79 11.24 -10.31
C ASP A 102 -10.96 11.41 -9.32
N SER A 103 -12.18 11.06 -9.75
CA SER A 103 -13.41 11.15 -8.94
C SER A 103 -13.37 10.33 -7.66
N LEU A 104 -12.64 9.21 -7.64
CA LEU A 104 -12.57 8.35 -6.47
C LEU A 104 -11.88 9.03 -5.29
N PHE A 105 -10.85 9.85 -5.57
CA PHE A 105 -10.16 10.55 -4.49
C PHE A 105 -11.04 11.64 -3.86
N PHE A 106 -11.89 12.31 -4.65
CA PHE A 106 -12.90 13.23 -4.13
C PHE A 106 -13.92 12.52 -3.24
N GLU A 107 -14.48 11.40 -3.72
CA GLU A 107 -15.42 10.59 -2.96
C GLU A 107 -14.80 10.11 -1.64
N PHE A 108 -13.57 9.58 -1.72
CA PHE A 108 -12.82 9.14 -0.55
C PHE A 108 -12.62 10.28 0.46
N CYS A 109 -12.15 11.45 0.02
CA CYS A 109 -11.95 12.62 0.87
C CYS A 109 -13.26 13.04 1.57
N ASP A 110 -14.38 13.09 0.83
CA ASP A 110 -15.68 13.41 1.41
C ASP A 110 -16.10 12.43 2.51
N VAL A 111 -15.95 11.12 2.25
CA VAL A 111 -16.30 10.06 3.20
C VAL A 111 -15.42 10.13 4.46
N VAL A 112 -14.10 10.30 4.32
CA VAL A 112 -13.22 10.37 5.50
C VAL A 112 -13.40 11.67 6.26
N LYS A 113 -13.73 12.79 5.61
CA LYS A 113 -14.11 14.03 6.29
C LYS A 113 -15.34 13.84 7.17
N LYS A 114 -16.38 13.21 6.65
CA LYS A 114 -17.62 12.92 7.39
C LYS A 114 -17.38 11.99 8.58
N THR A 115 -16.46 11.02 8.43
CA THR A 115 -16.23 9.98 9.45
C THR A 115 -15.22 10.39 10.52
N TYR A 116 -14.13 11.04 10.12
CA TYR A 116 -12.96 11.31 10.97
C TYR A 116 -12.68 12.81 11.16
N GLY A 117 -13.33 13.69 10.41
CA GLY A 117 -12.99 15.11 10.33
C GLY A 117 -11.71 15.33 9.53
N LYS A 118 -10.85 16.26 9.99
CA LYS A 118 -9.55 16.51 9.35
C LYS A 118 -8.62 15.30 9.48
N CYS A 119 -7.94 14.96 8.39
CA CYS A 119 -7.16 13.73 8.28
C CYS A 119 -5.78 13.98 7.68
N ALA A 120 -4.76 13.30 8.20
CA ALA A 120 -3.48 13.13 7.53
C ALA A 120 -3.59 11.84 6.71
N ILE A 121 -3.79 11.99 5.40
CA ILE A 121 -3.91 10.88 4.45
C ILE A 121 -2.49 10.48 4.04
N VAL A 122 -2.08 9.27 4.44
CA VAL A 122 -0.77 8.70 4.15
C VAL A 122 -0.88 7.75 2.97
N VAL A 123 -0.15 8.05 1.90
CA VAL A 123 -0.04 7.23 0.69
C VAL A 123 1.41 6.77 0.52
N LYS A 124 1.63 5.58 -0.05
CA LYS A 124 2.98 5.13 -0.35
C LYS A 124 3.52 5.81 -1.59
N GLU A 125 4.78 6.19 -1.55
CA GLU A 125 5.49 6.60 -2.75
C GLU A 125 5.65 5.41 -3.72
N ARG A 126 5.33 5.60 -5.00
CA ARG A 126 5.57 4.60 -6.04
C ARG A 126 7.08 4.40 -6.19
N ARG A 127 7.54 3.14 -6.25
CA ARG A 127 8.94 2.85 -6.61
C ARG A 127 9.19 3.39 -8.02
N GLN A 128 10.24 4.17 -8.21
CA GLN A 128 10.69 4.68 -9.53
C GLN A 128 11.06 3.57 -10.55
N GLN A 129 10.85 2.29 -10.25
CA GLN A 129 11.17 1.18 -11.16
C GLN A 129 10.27 1.10 -12.40
N ASP A 130 9.10 1.76 -12.42
CA ASP A 130 8.23 1.85 -13.61
C ASP A 130 8.57 3.04 -14.53
N LYS A 131 9.53 3.90 -14.19
CA LYS A 131 10.11 4.86 -15.14
C LYS A 131 11.24 4.18 -15.88
N MET A 132 10.92 3.55 -17.00
CA MET A 132 11.92 3.02 -17.93
C MET A 132 12.86 4.15 -18.37
N ARG A 133 14.14 3.98 -18.00
CA ARG A 133 15.36 4.75 -18.37
C ARG A 133 15.57 6.12 -17.70
N PRO A 134 16.69 6.33 -16.97
CA PRO A 134 17.23 7.67 -16.79
C PRO A 134 17.79 8.14 -18.14
N LYS A 135 17.37 9.31 -18.59
CA LYS A 135 18.26 10.13 -19.41
C LYS A 135 19.32 10.65 -18.45
N GLU A 136 20.57 10.31 -18.73
CA GLU A 136 21.73 10.89 -18.08
C GLU A 136 21.75 12.41 -18.32
N ASP A 137 22.39 13.10 -17.37
CA ASP A 137 22.66 14.53 -17.31
C ASP A 137 21.53 15.42 -16.77
N GLU A 138 21.50 15.54 -15.43
CA GLU A 138 21.53 16.83 -14.73
C GLU A 138 21.80 16.59 -13.22
N GLU A 139 22.67 17.43 -12.65
CA GLU A 139 23.14 17.38 -11.25
C GLU A 139 21.99 17.47 -10.23
N PRO A 140 22.14 16.91 -9.01
CA PRO A 140 21.07 16.95 -8.01
C PRO A 140 21.06 18.31 -7.30
N GLU A 141 20.39 19.30 -7.90
CA GLU A 141 19.95 20.46 -7.14
C GLU A 141 18.88 20.03 -6.13
N VAL A 142 19.12 20.38 -4.87
CA VAL A 142 18.21 20.17 -3.74
C VAL A 142 17.00 21.09 -3.91
N GLN A 143 16.05 20.69 -4.73
CA GLN A 143 14.73 21.30 -4.75
C GLN A 143 13.76 20.44 -3.94
N VAL A 144 13.42 20.96 -2.76
CA VAL A 144 12.29 20.52 -1.93
C VAL A 144 11.01 20.91 -2.66
N HIS A 145 10.72 20.26 -3.80
CA HIS A 145 9.41 20.33 -4.40
C HIS A 145 8.54 19.27 -3.75
N ALA A 146 7.56 19.73 -2.97
CA ALA A 146 6.44 18.90 -2.56
C ALA A 146 5.86 18.25 -3.84
N PRO A 147 5.66 16.91 -3.87
CA PRO A 147 5.15 16.27 -5.07
C PRO A 147 3.77 16.87 -5.35
N SER A 148 3.61 17.50 -6.52
CA SER A 148 2.39 18.17 -6.94
C SER A 148 1.21 17.21 -7.04
N VAL A 149 1.47 15.91 -7.21
CA VAL A 149 0.48 14.84 -7.23
C VAL A 149 1.13 13.55 -6.75
N ILE A 150 0.46 12.75 -5.91
CA ILE A 150 0.90 11.40 -5.57
C ILE A 150 0.05 10.39 -6.35
N ASN A 151 0.66 9.78 -7.36
CA ASN A 151 -0.02 8.78 -8.19
C ASN A 151 0.10 7.38 -7.56
N LEU A 152 -1.03 6.82 -7.13
CA LEU A 152 -1.18 5.36 -7.10
C LEU A 152 -1.32 4.87 -8.55
N THR A 153 -1.16 3.57 -8.79
CA THR A 153 -1.22 3.06 -10.16
C THR A 153 -2.64 3.15 -10.72
N SER A 154 -3.67 3.05 -9.86
CA SER A 154 -5.08 3.15 -10.27
C SER A 154 -5.74 4.49 -9.92
N ILE A 155 -5.19 5.27 -8.98
CA ILE A 155 -5.83 6.51 -8.46
C ILE A 155 -4.82 7.64 -8.31
N VAL A 156 -5.25 8.85 -8.69
CA VAL A 156 -4.49 10.08 -8.51
C VAL A 156 -4.85 10.73 -7.17
N CYS A 157 -3.87 10.88 -6.27
CA CYS A 157 -4.06 11.59 -5.00
C CYS A 157 -3.51 13.02 -5.12
N CYS A 158 -4.42 13.98 -5.31
CA CYS A 158 -4.08 15.39 -5.47
C CYS A 158 -4.06 16.13 -4.11
N PRO A 159 -2.92 16.74 -3.71
CA PRO A 159 -2.82 17.51 -2.47
C PRO A 159 -3.85 18.65 -2.35
N GLU A 160 -4.17 19.32 -3.46
CA GLU A 160 -5.13 20.42 -3.52
C GLU A 160 -6.55 19.93 -3.20
N VAL A 161 -6.92 18.76 -3.73
CA VAL A 161 -8.19 18.09 -3.39
C VAL A 161 -8.21 17.78 -1.91
N ALA A 162 -7.19 17.12 -1.37
CA ALA A 162 -7.12 16.80 0.06
C ALA A 162 -7.31 18.07 0.94
N LYS A 163 -6.61 19.16 0.59
CA LYS A 163 -6.71 20.44 1.30
C LYS A 163 -8.10 21.08 1.22
N SER A 164 -8.77 21.00 0.08
CA SER A 164 -10.14 21.51 -0.07
C SER A 164 -11.15 20.84 0.88
N TYR A 165 -10.88 19.59 1.28
CA TYR A 165 -11.66 18.86 2.28
C TYR A 165 -11.15 19.05 3.72
N GLY A 166 -10.04 19.76 3.92
CA GLY A 166 -9.40 19.96 5.23
C GLY A 166 -8.48 18.82 5.64
N HIS A 167 -7.97 18.05 4.67
CA HIS A 167 -6.99 16.99 4.87
C HIS A 167 -5.59 17.46 4.47
N GLU A 168 -4.59 16.76 4.98
CA GLU A 168 -3.20 16.88 4.55
C GLU A 168 -2.75 15.56 3.93
N LEU A 169 -2.10 15.63 2.77
CA LEU A 169 -1.61 14.46 2.05
C LEU A 169 -0.12 14.27 2.35
N LEU A 170 0.26 13.08 2.82
CA LEU A 170 1.64 12.72 3.13
C LEU A 170 2.09 11.52 2.28
N SER A 171 3.28 11.63 1.70
CA SER A 171 3.96 10.51 1.07
C SER A 171 4.81 9.76 2.11
N LEU A 172 4.61 8.45 2.22
CA LEU A 172 5.49 7.58 3.00
C LEU A 172 6.77 7.29 2.20
N PRO A 173 7.96 7.66 2.69
CA PRO A 173 9.20 7.52 1.93
C PRO A 173 9.65 6.05 1.80
N SER A 174 10.16 5.69 0.63
CA SER A 174 10.85 4.41 0.41
C SER A 174 12.24 4.43 1.07
N PRO A 175 12.72 3.32 1.68
CA PRO A 175 12.15 1.96 1.73
C PRO A 175 11.31 1.67 2.99
N TYR A 176 10.77 2.69 3.67
CA TYR A 176 10.10 2.56 4.97
C TYR A 176 8.64 2.07 4.87
N ASN A 177 8.33 1.23 3.88
CA ASN A 177 6.96 0.75 3.60
C ASN A 177 6.32 0.02 4.79
N TYR A 178 7.13 -0.63 5.63
CA TYR A 178 6.68 -1.28 6.87
C TYR A 178 6.09 -0.32 7.91
N LEU A 179 6.22 1.00 7.72
CA LEU A 179 5.50 2.02 8.49
C LEU A 179 4.07 2.24 7.98
N ASN A 180 3.62 1.50 6.95
CA ASN A 180 2.24 1.45 6.52
C ASN A 180 1.56 0.17 7.02
N PRO A 181 0.51 0.26 7.84
CA PRO A 181 -0.22 -0.92 8.31
C PRO A 181 -0.91 -1.70 7.18
N LEU A 182 -1.21 -1.05 6.05
CA LEU A 182 -1.87 -1.69 4.90
C LEU A 182 -1.05 -2.84 4.33
N ASP A 183 0.29 -2.81 4.37
CA ASP A 183 1.11 -3.93 3.85
C ASP A 183 0.79 -5.24 4.58
N SER A 184 0.71 -5.19 5.91
CA SER A 184 0.37 -6.37 6.70
C SER A 184 -1.07 -6.82 6.49
N ALA A 185 -1.99 -5.87 6.29
CA ALA A 185 -3.39 -6.17 5.99
C ALA A 185 -3.54 -6.83 4.60
N TRP A 186 -2.83 -6.33 3.59
CA TRP A 186 -2.79 -6.88 2.24
C TRP A 186 -2.12 -8.25 2.19
N SER A 187 -1.03 -8.46 2.89
CA SER A 187 -0.45 -9.81 3.03
C SER A 187 -1.44 -10.78 3.67
N SER A 188 -2.19 -10.33 4.68
CA SER A 188 -3.20 -11.17 5.34
C SER A 188 -4.38 -11.49 4.41
N LEU A 189 -4.80 -10.53 3.58
CA LEU A 189 -5.83 -10.75 2.54
C LEU A 189 -5.34 -11.76 1.49
N LYS A 190 -4.13 -11.59 0.96
CA LYS A 190 -3.53 -12.54 0.01
C LYS A 190 -3.44 -13.94 0.60
N TRP A 191 -3.02 -14.04 1.86
CA TRP A 191 -2.98 -15.31 2.56
C TRP A 191 -4.38 -15.92 2.74
N PHE A 192 -5.40 -15.10 3.01
CA PHE A 192 -6.77 -15.57 3.08
C PHE A 192 -7.24 -16.12 1.73
N ILE A 193 -6.98 -15.42 0.62
CA ILE A 193 -7.32 -15.86 -0.74
C ILE A 193 -6.70 -17.23 -1.02
N ILE A 194 -5.38 -17.38 -0.84
CA ILE A 194 -4.67 -18.64 -1.08
C ILE A 194 -5.33 -19.78 -0.31
N ASN A 195 -5.66 -19.59 0.96
CA ASN A 195 -6.15 -20.67 1.81
C ASN A 195 -7.64 -20.99 1.61
N ASN A 196 -8.45 -20.03 1.15
CA ASN A 196 -9.91 -20.19 1.10
C ASN A 196 -10.45 -20.26 -0.33
N ARG A 197 -9.62 -20.02 -1.38
CA ARG A 197 -10.06 -19.98 -2.80
C ARG A 197 -10.97 -21.13 -3.22
N LYS A 198 -10.74 -22.35 -2.71
CA LYS A 198 -11.55 -23.55 -3.03
C LYS A 198 -12.98 -23.46 -2.52
N GLU A 199 -13.21 -22.82 -1.37
CA GLU A 199 -14.55 -22.66 -0.78
C GLU A 199 -15.43 -21.68 -1.58
N PHE A 200 -14.79 -20.77 -2.32
CA PHE A 200 -15.44 -19.77 -3.16
C PHE A 200 -15.49 -20.17 -4.63
N CYS A 201 -15.11 -21.41 -4.92
CA CYS A 201 -14.97 -21.96 -6.24
C CYS A 201 -16.06 -22.99 -6.52
N PHE A 202 -16.77 -22.81 -7.62
CA PHE A 202 -17.79 -23.72 -8.07
C PHE A 202 -17.35 -24.36 -9.39
N HIS A 203 -17.53 -25.67 -9.46
CA HIS A 203 -17.31 -26.45 -10.67
C HIS A 203 -18.66 -26.84 -11.23
N TYR A 204 -18.89 -26.51 -12.50
CA TYR A 204 -20.00 -27.04 -13.24
C TYR A 204 -19.46 -27.93 -14.35
N ILE A 205 -19.97 -29.15 -14.40
CA ILE A 205 -19.57 -30.16 -15.38
C ILE A 205 -20.83 -30.52 -16.15
N ASP A 206 -20.88 -30.13 -17.42
CA ASP A 206 -21.86 -30.64 -18.39
C ASP A 206 -21.29 -31.85 -19.14
N SER A 207 -22.15 -32.47 -19.94
CA SER A 207 -21.82 -33.47 -20.95
C SER A 207 -20.77 -33.03 -21.98
N VAL A 208 -20.63 -31.72 -22.23
CA VAL A 208 -19.74 -31.17 -23.28
C VAL A 208 -18.64 -30.26 -22.72
N TYR A 209 -18.89 -29.54 -21.62
CA TYR A 209 -17.96 -28.56 -21.08
C TYR A 209 -17.82 -28.68 -19.56
N SER A 210 -16.61 -28.46 -19.06
CA SER A 210 -16.35 -28.21 -17.64
C SER A 210 -15.94 -26.75 -17.49
N TYR A 211 -16.66 -25.99 -16.67
CA TYR A 211 -16.26 -24.64 -16.32
C TYR A 211 -16.15 -24.48 -14.80
N GLN A 212 -15.17 -23.67 -14.41
CA GLN A 212 -14.91 -23.27 -13.04
C GLN A 212 -15.20 -21.78 -12.92
N TYR A 213 -15.99 -21.38 -11.93
CA TYR A 213 -16.19 -19.96 -11.62
C TYR A 213 -15.90 -19.68 -10.15
N ILE A 214 -15.33 -18.51 -9.89
CA ILE A 214 -14.91 -18.08 -8.56
C ILE A 214 -15.69 -16.84 -8.18
N LEU A 215 -16.33 -16.86 -7.00
CA LEU A 215 -17.01 -15.69 -6.43
C LEU A 215 -15.97 -14.71 -5.87
N LEU A 216 -15.23 -14.04 -6.76
CA LEU A 216 -14.08 -13.22 -6.39
C LEU A 216 -14.45 -12.07 -5.44
N SER A 217 -15.54 -11.35 -5.71
CA SER A 217 -15.97 -10.24 -4.84
C SER A 217 -16.26 -10.71 -3.40
N ASP A 218 -16.87 -11.89 -3.25
CA ASP A 218 -17.19 -12.45 -1.94
C ASP A 218 -15.93 -12.94 -1.23
N LEU A 219 -15.01 -13.58 -1.96
CA LEU A 219 -13.71 -14.00 -1.45
C LEU A 219 -12.90 -12.81 -0.91
N ILE A 220 -12.86 -11.71 -1.67
CA ILE A 220 -12.20 -10.46 -1.25
C ILE A 220 -12.90 -9.82 -0.05
N SER A 221 -14.22 -9.68 -0.10
CA SER A 221 -15.01 -9.09 0.99
C SER A 221 -14.79 -9.84 2.30
N LYS A 222 -14.89 -11.17 2.26
CA LYS A 222 -14.63 -12.04 3.43
C LYS A 222 -13.19 -11.92 3.91
N GLY A 223 -12.22 -11.81 3.02
CA GLY A 223 -10.81 -11.59 3.38
C GLY A 223 -10.56 -10.24 4.07
N ILE A 224 -11.20 -9.17 3.60
CA ILE A 224 -11.14 -7.84 4.21
C ILE A 224 -11.76 -7.86 5.61
N GLU A 225 -12.93 -8.50 5.78
CA GLU A 225 -13.61 -8.69 7.07
C GLU A 225 -12.74 -9.42 8.11
N ARG A 226 -11.85 -10.33 7.68
CA ARG A 226 -10.92 -11.03 8.59
C ARG A 226 -9.93 -10.10 9.27
N ILE A 227 -9.71 -8.89 8.76
CA ILE A 227 -8.92 -7.83 9.41
C ILE A 227 -9.85 -7.03 10.33
N ASN A 228 -10.27 -7.70 11.39
CA ASN A 228 -11.08 -7.08 12.43
C ASN A 228 -10.28 -6.08 13.29
N LEU A 229 -10.98 -5.35 14.14
CA LEU A 229 -10.40 -4.34 15.03
C LEU A 229 -9.18 -4.84 15.85
N SER A 230 -9.22 -6.08 16.34
CA SER A 230 -8.14 -6.67 17.15
C SER A 230 -6.87 -6.91 16.32
N LYS A 231 -7.03 -7.50 15.12
CA LYS A 231 -5.90 -7.70 14.20
C LYS A 231 -5.35 -6.37 13.71
N TRP A 232 -6.23 -5.44 13.35
CA TRP A 232 -5.82 -4.10 12.93
C TRP A 232 -5.01 -3.39 14.01
N LYS A 233 -5.50 -3.40 15.27
CA LYS A 233 -4.80 -2.83 16.43
C LYS A 233 -3.40 -3.44 16.60
N THR A 234 -3.27 -4.75 16.40
CA THR A 234 -1.98 -5.45 16.45
C THR A 234 -1.02 -4.95 15.37
N ILE A 235 -1.51 -4.81 14.13
CA ILE A 235 -0.74 -4.28 13.01
C ILE A 235 -0.28 -2.84 13.29
N THR A 236 -1.21 -1.95 13.68
CA THR A 236 -0.89 -0.54 13.95
C THR A 236 0.03 -0.36 15.15
N ASN A 237 -0.05 -1.23 16.16
CA ASN A 237 0.87 -1.20 17.30
C ASN A 237 2.31 -1.55 16.89
N LYS A 238 2.49 -2.48 15.93
CA LYS A 238 3.82 -2.77 15.39
C LYS A 238 4.40 -1.57 14.64
N VAL A 239 3.58 -0.91 13.82
CA VAL A 239 3.97 0.33 13.12
C VAL A 239 4.37 1.41 14.13
N ARG A 240 3.53 1.67 15.15
CA ARG A 240 3.81 2.67 16.19
C ARG A 240 5.12 2.40 16.94
N ARG A 241 5.47 1.13 17.20
CA ARG A 241 6.76 0.78 17.82
C ARG A 241 7.93 1.20 16.92
N TRP A 242 7.85 0.97 15.62
CA TRP A 242 8.86 1.43 14.67
C TRP A 242 8.91 2.95 14.58
N GLU A 243 7.77 3.63 14.45
CA GLU A 243 7.72 5.11 14.47
C GLU A 243 8.46 5.67 15.69
N ASN A 244 8.18 5.13 16.88
CA ASN A 244 8.81 5.57 18.13
C ASN A 244 10.31 5.23 18.18
N TYR A 245 10.70 4.07 17.64
CA TYR A 245 12.12 3.70 17.54
C TYR A 245 12.88 4.72 16.68
N TYR A 246 12.36 5.08 15.50
CA TYR A 246 13.00 6.07 14.63
C TYR A 246 13.02 7.46 15.27
N LEU A 247 11.91 7.90 15.86
CA LEU A 247 11.86 9.17 16.56
C LEU A 247 12.79 9.21 17.78
N GLY A 248 12.97 8.12 18.52
CA GLY A 248 13.86 8.10 19.69
C GLY A 248 15.35 7.94 19.34
N THR A 249 15.66 7.21 18.26
CA THR A 249 17.04 6.88 17.89
C THR A 249 17.71 8.00 17.09
N PHE A 250 16.92 8.80 16.37
CA PHE A 250 17.45 9.82 15.45
C PHE A 250 16.88 11.22 15.70
N SER A 251 16.24 11.46 16.86
CA SER A 251 15.89 12.83 17.29
C SER A 251 17.03 13.51 18.03
#